data_AF-A0A356QGI9-F1
#
_entry.id   AF-A0A356QGI9-F1
#
_cell.length_a   1.000
_cell.length_b   1.000
_cell.length_c   1.000
_cell.angle_alpha   90.00
_cell.angle_beta   90.00
_cell.angle_gamma   90.00
#
_symmetry.space_group_name_H-M   'P 1'
#
loop_
_entity.id
_entity.type
_entity.pdbx_description
1 polymer ?
#
loop_
_entity_poly.entity_id
_entity_poly.type
_entity_poly.pdbx_seq_one_letter_code
_entity_poly.pdbx_strand_id
1 'polypeptide(L)' 'MEKRLSLLLCSPLLALATSPVSADEPIDVVLIGGGIMSATLGTYLQELVPEWDIHLYERLGEVAQESSNAWNNAGSG' A
#
# COMPACT_ATOMS: atom_id res chain seq x y z
N MET A 1 39.60 -25.80 31.75
CA MET A 1 40.48 -25.37 30.65
C MET A 1 40.74 -26.59 29.79
N GLU A 2 40.28 -26.74 28.57
CA GLU A 2 39.68 -25.81 27.62
C GLU A 2 38.66 -26.53 26.75
N LYS A 3 37.66 -25.74 26.37
CA LYS A 3 36.46 -26.07 25.60
C LYS A 3 36.80 -26.57 24.21
N ARG A 4 36.17 -27.66 23.75
CA ARG A 4 35.80 -27.83 22.33
C ARG A 4 34.42 -28.45 22.23
N LEU A 5 33.45 -27.53 22.28
CA LEU A 5 32.05 -27.70 21.96
C LEU A 5 31.93 -28.10 20.47
N SER A 6 31.61 -29.36 20.19
CA SER A 6 31.24 -29.83 18.86
C SER A 6 29.80 -30.33 18.95
N LEU A 7 28.85 -29.41 18.80
CA LEU A 7 27.44 -29.73 18.59
C LEU A 7 27.14 -29.56 17.10
N LEU A 8 26.85 -30.69 16.47
CA LEU A 8 26.00 -30.74 15.30
C LEU A 8 24.68 -30.04 15.62
N LEU A 9 24.21 -29.17 14.73
CA LEU A 9 22.96 -29.38 14.01
C LEU A 9 22.81 -28.27 12.94
N CYS A 10 22.86 -28.71 11.69
CA CYS A 10 22.21 -28.13 10.52
C CYS A 10 21.35 -26.88 10.79
N SER A 11 21.84 -25.70 10.40
CA SER A 11 20.99 -24.52 10.23
C SER A 11 20.56 -24.43 8.77
N PRO A 12 19.28 -24.72 8.48
CA PRO A 12 18.59 -24.06 7.40
C PRO A 12 17.34 -23.43 7.99
N LEU A 13 17.51 -22.42 8.86
CA LEU A 13 16.39 -21.58 9.25
C LEU A 13 16.56 -20.23 8.58
N LEU A 14 15.68 -19.99 7.62
CA LEU A 14 15.45 -18.73 6.93
C LEU A 14 16.30 -18.44 5.68
N ALA A 15 16.35 -19.40 4.75
CA ALA A 15 16.17 -19.03 3.35
C ALA A 15 14.70 -18.65 3.18
N LEU A 16 14.34 -17.41 3.52
CA LEU A 16 13.01 -16.87 3.22
C LEU A 16 12.90 -16.91 1.70
N ALA A 17 12.00 -17.76 1.19
CA ALA A 17 11.64 -17.80 -0.20
C ALA A 17 11.17 -16.39 -0.60
N THR A 18 12.00 -15.66 -1.33
CA THR A 18 11.49 -14.55 -2.12
C THR A 18 10.75 -15.22 -3.27
N SER A 19 9.45 -15.40 -3.09
CA SER A 19 8.58 -15.72 -4.21
C SER A 19 8.75 -14.58 -5.22
N PRO A 20 8.96 -14.87 -6.52
CA PRO A 20 8.99 -13.81 -7.50
C PRO A 20 7.64 -13.10 -7.43
N VAL A 21 7.64 -11.78 -7.15
CA VAL A 21 6.46 -10.93 -7.32
C VAL A 21 6.03 -11.11 -8.77
N SER A 22 4.95 -11.85 -8.96
CA SER A 22 4.36 -12.05 -10.27
C SER A 22 3.71 -10.74 -10.69
N ALA A 23 3.88 -10.33 -11.95
CA ALA A 23 3.31 -9.08 -12.46
C ALA A 23 1.77 -9.03 -12.47
N ASP A 24 1.12 -10.13 -12.06
CA ASP A 24 -0.34 -10.33 -11.94
C ASP A 24 -0.79 -10.46 -10.48
N GLU A 25 -0.06 -9.93 -9.50
CA GLU A 25 -0.60 -9.86 -8.13
C GLU A 25 -1.88 -9.02 -8.14
N PRO A 26 -3.00 -9.55 -7.61
CA PRO A 26 -4.27 -8.86 -7.64
C PRO A 26 -4.22 -7.63 -6.73
N ILE A 27 -4.65 -6.49 -7.27
CA ILE A 27 -4.85 -5.26 -6.49
C ILE A 27 -6.21 -5.35 -5.81
N ASP A 28 -6.26 -5.17 -4.49
CA ASP A 28 -7.50 -5.25 -3.71
C ASP A 28 -8.42 -4.07 -4.02
N VAL A 29 -7.85 -2.86 -4.13
CA VAL A 29 -8.61 -1.63 -4.35
C VAL A 29 -7.93 -0.72 -5.36
N VAL A 30 -8.71 -0.25 -6.33
CA VAL A 30 -8.31 0.81 -7.25
C VAL A 30 -9.23 2.02 -7.06
N LEU A 31 -8.63 3.16 -6.70
CA LEU A 31 -9.30 4.45 -6.54
C LEU A 31 -9.02 5.32 -7.77
N ILE A 32 -10.08 5.77 -8.45
CA ILE A 32 -9.98 6.61 -9.64
C ILE A 32 -10.38 8.05 -9.29
N GLY A 33 -9.49 8.98 -9.58
CA GLY A 33 -9.58 10.38 -9.18
C GLY A 33 -8.89 10.62 -7.84
N GLY A 34 -7.90 11.50 -7.79
CA GLY A 34 -7.19 11.96 -6.61
C GLY A 34 -7.86 13.15 -5.92
N GLY A 35 -9.19 13.22 -5.99
CA GLY A 35 -10.00 14.19 -5.26
C GLY A 35 -10.20 13.81 -3.79
N ILE A 36 -10.84 14.69 -3.03
CA ILE A 36 -11.04 14.53 -1.59
C ILE A 36 -11.76 13.22 -1.22
N MET A 37 -12.73 12.77 -2.02
CA MET A 37 -13.48 11.54 -1.75
C MET A 37 -12.58 10.30 -1.75
N SER A 38 -11.83 10.09 -2.85
CA SER A 38 -10.92 8.96 -2.98
C SER A 38 -9.77 9.03 -1.97
N ALA A 39 -9.19 10.21 -1.75
CA ALA A 39 -8.14 10.37 -0.75
C ALA A 39 -8.62 10.04 0.67
N THR A 40 -9.85 10.47 1.02
CA THR A 40 -10.46 10.17 2.32
C THR A 40 -10.73 8.68 2.47
N LEU A 41 -11.35 8.06 1.46
CA LEU A 41 -11.62 6.63 1.49
C LEU A 41 -10.33 5.81 1.57
N GLY A 42 -9.31 6.15 0.76
CA GLY A 42 -8.00 5.52 0.80
C GLY A 42 -7.35 5.61 2.18
N THR A 43 -7.47 6.77 2.83
CA THR A 43 -6.98 6.95 4.21
C THR A 43 -7.70 6.00 5.17
N TYR A 44 -9.04 5.91 5.12
CA TYR A 44 -9.77 4.99 5.98
C TYR A 44 -9.44 3.53 5.71
N LEU A 45 -9.27 3.13 4.45
CA LEU A 45 -8.90 1.76 4.11
C LEU A 45 -7.49 1.42 4.61
N GLN A 46 -6.54 2.35 4.51
CA GLN A 46 -5.19 2.16 5.02
C GLN A 46 -5.16 1.98 6.55
N GLU A 47 -6.05 2.66 7.27
CA GLU A 47 -6.18 2.52 8.73
C GLU A 47 -6.91 1.25 9.15
N LEU A 48 -7.95 0.86 8.41
CA LEU A 48 -8.81 -0.28 8.76
C LEU A 48 -8.25 -1.62 8.31
N VAL A 49 -7.59 -1.66 7.15
CA VAL A 49 -7.09 -2.89 6.50
C VAL A 49 -5.72 -2.61 5.84
N PRO A 50 -4.66 -2.38 6.65
CA PRO A 50 -3.35 -1.93 6.16
C PRO A 50 -2.61 -2.92 5.26
N GLU A 51 -3.04 -4.18 5.25
CA GLU A 51 -2.48 -5.25 4.42
C GLU A 51 -2.94 -5.22 2.95
N TRP A 52 -3.99 -4.48 2.63
CA TRP A 52 -4.51 -4.39 1.27
C TRP A 52 -3.59 -3.57 0.36
N ASP A 53 -3.46 -4.03 -0.88
CA ASP A 53 -2.79 -3.27 -1.93
C ASP A 53 -3.78 -2.25 -2.54
N ILE A 54 -3.51 -0.97 -2.33
CA ILE A 54 -4.41 0.14 -2.70
C ILE A 54 -3.70 1.04 -3.70
N HIS A 55 -4.22 1.10 -4.92
CA HIS A 55 -3.74 1.98 -5.98
C HIS A 55 -4.67 3.17 -6.17
N LEU A 56 -4.13 4.39 -6.22
CA LEU A 56 -4.87 5.60 -6.56
C LEU A 56 -4.32 6.21 -7.85
N TYR A 57 -5.21 6.47 -8.80
CA TYR A 57 -4.86 7.08 -10.09
C TYR A 57 -5.59 8.41 -10.28
N GLU A 58 -4.87 9.42 -10.75
CA GLU A 58 -5.41 10.71 -11.16
C GLU A 58 -5.04 10.98 -12.63
N ARG A 59 -5.96 11.57 -13.38
CA ARG A 59 -5.79 11.94 -14.78
C ARG A 59 -5.21 13.34 -14.94
N LEU A 60 -5.62 14.27 -14.08
CA LEU A 60 -5.24 15.67 -14.12
C LEU A 60 -3.75 15.85 -13.77
N GLY A 61 -3.22 17.04 -14.07
CA GLY A 61 -1.81 17.34 -13.86
C GLY A 61 -1.41 17.38 -12.38
N GLU A 62 -2.38 17.62 -11.50
CA GLU A 62 -2.19 17.63 -10.05
C GLU A 62 -3.39 16.98 -9.36
N VAL A 63 -3.15 16.48 -8.14
CA VAL A 63 -4.20 15.92 -7.28
C VAL A 63 -5.22 16.99 -6.90
N ALA A 64 -6.42 16.54 -6.56
CA ALA A 64 -7.52 17.36 -6.08
C ALA A 64 -8.03 18.47 -7.02
N GLN A 65 -7.47 18.68 -8.21
CA GLN A 65 -7.86 19.78 -9.11
C GLN A 65 -9.36 19.82 -9.43
N GLU A 66 -10.02 18.67 -9.58
CA GLU A 66 -11.48 18.59 -9.79
C GLU A 66 -12.24 19.14 -8.58
N SER A 67 -11.72 18.88 -7.37
CA SER A 67 -12.24 19.34 -6.08
C SER A 67 -11.60 20.65 -5.55
N SER A 68 -10.71 21.32 -6.29
CA SER A 68 -10.03 22.53 -5.80
C SER A 68 -10.68 23.83 -6.26
N ASN A 69 -11.52 23.78 -7.30
CA ASN A 69 -12.22 24.96 -7.78
C ASN A 69 -13.43 25.24 -6.88
N ALA A 70 -13.59 26.50 -6.48
CA ALA A 70 -14.71 26.98 -5.67
C ALA A 70 -16.09 26.74 -6.32
N TRP A 71 -16.16 26.49 -7.63
CA TRP A 71 -17.43 26.09 -8.27
C TRP A 71 -17.73 24.58 -8.14
N ASN A 72 -16.69 23.75 -8.07
CA ASN A 72 -16.79 22.29 -8.12
C ASN A 72 -16.79 21.67 -6.71
N ASN A 73 -16.14 22.35 -5.77
CA ASN A 73 -16.12 22.04 -4.35
C ASN A 73 -16.61 23.27 -3.59
N ALA A 74 -17.82 23.72 -3.96
CA ALA A 74 -18.36 25.00 -3.54
C ALA A 74 -18.69 25.10 -2.05
N GLY A 75 -18.41 24.05 -1.26
CA GLY A 75 -18.41 24.10 0.20
C GLY A 75 -19.51 25.01 0.72
N SER A 76 -20.74 24.83 0.23
CA SER A 76 -21.88 25.56 0.75
C SER A 76 -22.15 24.94 2.11
N GLY A 77 -21.43 25.40 3.12
CA GLY A 77 -21.99 25.39 4.46
C GLY A 77 -23.41 25.94 4.44
#